data_AF-A0A7W0VIA2-F1
#
_entry.id   AF-A0A7W0VIA2-F1
#
_cell.length_a   1.000
_cell.length_b   1.000
_cell.length_c   1.000
_cell.angle_alpha   90.00
_cell.angle_beta   90.00
_cell.angle_gamma   90.00
#
_symmetry.space_group_name_H-M   'P 1'
#
loop_
_entity.id
_entity.type
_entity.pdbx_description
1 polymer ?
#
loop_
_entity_poly.entity_id
_entity_poly.type
_entity_poly.pdbx_seq_one_letter_code
_entity_poly.pdbx_strand_id
1 'polypeptide(L)'
;MSDRFRECEVCHASVGELRRGRCWGCYARWVDTRPVGMGAKCVTCPEKRRKVLRAVELFGSWKPMCFNCAGQLLAMTPMPTSLAELRLAVSRERRAKDRRFGKPDGRVFRYERRVGQRRHTREITAVIEDDMIIEVFVEDESPGLDFEGLTSIREMVSHLRPVELRSLDAP
;
A
#
# COMPACT_ATOMS: atom_id res chain seq x y z
N MET A 1 -3.07 46.95 8.95
CA MET A 1 -2.37 45.66 9.08
C MET A 1 -1.51 45.48 7.85
N SER A 2 -0.23 45.83 7.92
CA SER A 2 0.68 45.70 6.78
C SER A 2 1.00 44.23 6.58
N ASP A 3 0.56 43.67 5.44
CA ASP A 3 0.79 42.28 5.08
C ASP A 3 2.31 42.12 4.81
N ARG A 4 3.03 41.53 5.77
CA ARG A 4 4.48 41.31 5.63
C ARG A 4 4.69 40.05 4.81
N PHE A 5 4.66 40.21 3.50
CA PHE A 5 5.15 39.19 2.58
C PHE A 5 6.61 38.86 2.92
N ARG A 6 6.93 37.56 2.92
CA ARG A 6 8.28 37.04 3.14
C ARG A 6 8.67 36.19 1.95
N GLU A 7 9.96 36.17 1.63
CA GLU A 7 10.49 35.47 0.46
C GLU A 7 10.89 34.02 0.80
N CYS A 8 10.51 33.07 -0.04
CA CYS A 8 10.90 31.67 0.10
C CYS A 8 12.38 31.45 -0.28
N GLU A 9 13.16 30.79 0.58
CA GLU A 9 14.60 30.53 0.34
C GLU A 9 14.90 29.59 -0.86
N VAL A 10 13.89 28.86 -1.36
CA VAL A 10 14.07 27.82 -2.38
C VAL A 10 13.60 28.27 -3.75
N CYS A 11 12.47 28.98 -3.81
CA CYS A 11 11.84 29.38 -5.06
C CYS A 11 11.65 30.89 -5.17
N HIS A 12 12.11 31.67 -4.19
CA HIS A 12 12.07 33.14 -4.18
C HIS A 12 10.67 33.76 -4.32
N ALA A 13 9.63 32.97 -4.06
CA ALA A 13 8.25 33.45 -4.11
C ALA A 13 7.92 34.24 -2.83
N SER A 14 7.30 35.40 -3.00
CA SER A 14 6.78 36.22 -1.91
C SER A 14 5.45 35.65 -1.41
N VAL A 15 5.41 35.18 -0.16
CA VAL A 15 4.24 34.55 0.47
C VAL A 15 3.96 35.16 1.84
N GLY A 16 2.71 35.14 2.29
CA GLY A 16 2.31 35.68 3.60
C GLY A 16 2.83 34.87 4.79
N GLU A 17 3.03 33.56 4.62
CA GLU A 17 3.53 32.67 5.65
C GLU A 17 4.64 31.75 5.12
N LEU A 18 5.73 31.64 5.89
CA LEU A 18 6.83 30.71 5.63
C LEU A 18 6.92 29.70 6.75
N ARG A 19 7.12 28.43 6.38
CA ARG A 19 7.38 27.33 7.32
C ARG A 19 8.83 26.87 7.16
N ARG A 20 9.66 27.10 8.18
CA ARG A 20 11.09 26.79 8.16
C ARG A 20 11.81 27.41 6.93
N GLY A 21 11.53 28.68 6.64
CA GLY A 21 12.12 29.41 5.50
C GLY A 21 11.53 29.08 4.12
N ARG A 22 10.52 28.21 4.04
CA ARG A 22 9.96 27.71 2.78
C ARG A 22 8.49 28.05 2.63
N CYS A 23 8.06 28.35 1.41
CA CYS A 23 6.65 28.42 1.06
C CYS A 23 6.00 27.03 1.19
N TRP A 24 4.67 26.97 1.31
CA TRP A 24 3.94 25.71 1.47
C TRP A 24 4.28 24.65 0.42
N GLY A 25 4.38 25.03 -0.86
CA GLY A 25 4.72 24.10 -1.94
C GLY A 25 6.13 23.52 -1.83
N CYS A 26 7.13 24.37 -1.55
CA CYS A 26 8.50 23.91 -1.34
C CYS A 26 8.65 23.09 -0.06
N TYR A 27 7.91 23.45 0.99
CA TYR A 27 7.84 22.68 2.22
C TYR A 27 7.25 21.29 1.99
N ALA A 28 6.11 21.18 1.31
CA ALA A 28 5.46 19.90 1.01
C ALA A 28 6.36 18.97 0.21
N ARG A 29 6.98 19.47 -0.88
CA ARG A 29 7.96 18.70 -1.66
C ARG A 29 9.16 18.25 -0.83
N TRP A 30 9.67 19.12 0.03
CA TRP A 30 10.74 18.77 0.95
C TRP A 30 10.33 17.67 1.92
N VAL A 31 9.13 17.73 2.50
CA VAL A 31 8.59 16.69 3.39
C VAL A 31 8.43 15.36 2.66
N ASP A 32 7.86 15.37 1.46
CA ASP A 32 7.60 14.16 0.67
C ASP A 32 8.89 13.46 0.21
N THR A 33 9.96 14.23 -0.02
CA THR A 33 11.27 13.70 -0.44
C THR A 33 12.14 13.23 0.73
N ARG A 34 11.74 13.45 1.98
CA ARG A 34 12.54 13.04 3.14
C ARG A 34 12.74 11.52 3.16
N PRO A 35 13.99 11.03 3.27
CA PRO A 35 14.24 9.61 3.37
C PRO A 35 13.71 9.08 4.70
N VAL A 36 13.14 7.88 4.65
CA VAL A 36 12.86 7.08 5.84
C VAL A 36 14.07 6.18 6.10
N GLY A 37 14.51 6.12 7.37
CA GLY A 37 15.67 5.32 7.79
C GLY A 37 15.54 3.83 7.44
N MET A 38 16.67 3.16 7.27
CA MET A 38 16.69 1.71 7.02
C MET A 38 16.09 0.93 8.20
N GLY A 39 15.34 -0.13 7.90
CA GLY A 39 14.66 -0.93 8.93
C GLY A 39 13.48 -0.23 9.62
N ALA A 40 13.10 0.98 9.19
CA ALA A 40 11.97 1.68 9.76
C ALA A 40 10.66 0.90 9.58
N LYS A 41 9.78 1.07 10.56
CA LYS A 41 8.44 0.50 10.59
C LYS A 41 7.45 1.62 10.85
N CYS A 42 6.26 1.53 10.28
CA CYS A 42 5.19 2.47 10.59
C CYS A 42 4.91 2.49 12.11
N VAL A 43 4.82 3.69 12.69
CA VAL A 43 4.61 3.84 14.15
C VAL A 43 3.25 3.34 14.62
N THR A 44 2.25 3.26 13.72
CA THR A 44 0.88 2.85 14.05
C THR A 44 0.51 1.43 13.62
N CYS A 45 1.12 0.89 12.57
CA CYS A 45 0.74 -0.40 11.99
C CYS A 45 1.97 -1.27 11.66
N PRO A 46 1.80 -2.58 11.39
CA PRO A 46 2.95 -3.47 11.16
C PRO A 46 3.65 -3.31 9.81
N GLU A 47 3.36 -2.26 9.03
CA GLU A 47 3.97 -2.01 7.72
C GLU A 47 5.47 -1.70 7.84
N LYS A 48 6.27 -2.39 7.02
CA LYS A 48 7.74 -2.30 6.97
C LYS A 48 8.27 -1.98 5.57
N ARG A 49 7.44 -2.04 4.53
CA ARG A 49 7.89 -1.84 3.15
C ARG A 49 8.32 -0.38 2.97
N ARG A 50 9.61 -0.16 2.74
CA ARG A 50 10.20 1.19 2.60
C ARG A 50 9.49 2.06 1.57
N LYS A 51 9.08 1.48 0.44
CA LYS A 51 8.39 2.18 -0.66
C LYS A 51 7.05 2.82 -0.26
N VAL A 52 6.42 2.34 0.82
CA VAL A 52 5.12 2.87 1.29
C VAL A 52 5.23 3.69 2.56
N LEU A 53 6.44 3.86 3.10
CA LEU A 53 6.70 4.66 4.28
C LEU A 53 7.10 6.07 3.88
N ARG A 54 6.59 7.05 4.63
CA ARG A 54 6.99 8.45 4.56
C ARG A 54 7.33 8.98 5.95
N ALA A 55 8.16 10.02 6.01
CA ALA A 55 8.43 10.73 7.26
C ALA A 55 7.30 11.73 7.53
N VAL A 56 6.67 11.66 8.69
CA VAL A 56 5.60 12.58 9.11
C VAL A 56 6.03 13.29 10.39
N GLU A 57 5.82 14.60 10.45
CA GLU A 57 6.03 15.39 11.66
C GLU A 57 4.89 15.12 12.65
N LEU A 58 5.21 14.46 13.75
CA LEU A 58 4.29 14.07 14.83
C LEU A 58 4.90 14.47 16.17
N PHE A 59 4.14 15.21 16.98
CA PHE A 59 4.53 15.60 18.34
C PHE A 59 5.92 16.26 18.37
N GLY A 60 6.20 17.16 17.42
CA GLY A 60 7.49 17.85 17.31
C GLY A 60 8.65 16.99 16.78
N SER A 61 8.40 15.74 16.37
CA SER A 61 9.44 14.83 15.90
C SER A 61 9.08 14.17 14.57
N TRP A 62 10.08 13.78 13.78
CA TRP A 62 9.87 13.05 12.54
C TRP A 62 9.70 11.56 12.83
N LYS A 63 8.55 10.99 12.47
CA LYS A 63 8.22 9.59 12.67
C LYS A 63 7.87 8.89 11.35
N PRO A 64 8.30 7.64 11.13
CA PRO A 64 7.91 6.87 9.96
C PRO A 64 6.44 6.44 10.03
N MET A 65 5.67 6.73 8.98
CA MET A 65 4.29 6.26 8.83
C MET A 65 4.03 5.77 7.42
N CYS A 66 3.15 4.77 7.26
CA CYS A 66 2.71 4.39 5.92
C CYS A 66 1.72 5.41 5.35
N PHE A 67 1.60 5.48 4.02
CA PHE A 67 0.68 6.40 3.34
C PHE A 67 -0.75 6.34 3.88
N ASN A 68 -1.28 5.14 4.14
CA ASN A 68 -2.64 4.96 4.66
C ASN A 68 -2.83 5.57 6.06
N CYS A 69 -1.95 5.24 7.00
CA CYS A 69 -2.06 5.76 8.37
C CYS A 69 -1.82 7.27 8.42
N ALA A 70 -0.92 7.77 7.57
CA ALA A 70 -0.64 9.19 7.51
C ALA A 70 -1.76 9.99 6.81
N GLY A 71 -2.47 9.39 5.84
CA GLY A 71 -3.69 9.97 5.27
C GLY A 71 -4.84 10.00 6.26
N GLN A 72 -5.00 8.94 7.06
CA GLN A 72 -6.00 8.93 8.15
C GLN A 72 -5.70 10.00 9.21
N LEU A 73 -4.43 10.19 9.56
CA LEU A 73 -4.02 11.25 10.49
C LEU A 73 -4.49 12.64 10.06
N LEU A 74 -4.33 12.98 8.78
CA LEU A 74 -4.73 14.29 8.25
C LEU A 74 -6.25 14.52 8.29
N ALA A 75 -7.05 13.45 8.31
CA ALA A 75 -8.50 13.52 8.37
C ALA A 75 -9.06 13.44 9.80
N MET A 76 -8.21 13.23 10.82
CA MET A 76 -8.66 13.10 12.20
C MET A 76 -8.81 14.46 12.88
N THR A 77 -10.01 14.74 13.34
CA THR A 77 -10.35 15.90 14.19
C THR A 77 -11.20 15.40 15.36
N PRO A 78 -10.74 15.50 16.62
CA PRO A 78 -9.53 16.18 17.09
C PRO A 78 -8.23 15.40 16.81
N MET A 79 -7.10 16.12 16.78
CA MET A 79 -5.77 15.52 16.68
C MET A 79 -5.43 14.80 18.00
N PRO A 80 -5.02 13.52 18.00
CA PRO A 80 -4.65 12.81 19.22
C PRO A 80 -3.42 13.45 19.89
N THR A 81 -3.38 13.40 21.22
CA THR A 81 -2.32 14.06 22.02
C THR A 81 -1.11 13.16 22.24
N SER A 82 -1.29 11.84 22.11
CA SER A 82 -0.25 10.85 22.32
C SER A 82 -0.13 9.82 21.19
N LEU A 83 1.03 9.17 21.11
CA LEU A 83 1.25 8.05 20.18
C LEU A 83 0.37 6.83 20.49
N ALA A 84 0.03 6.62 21.78
CA ALA A 84 -0.84 5.53 22.20
C ALA A 84 -2.29 5.77 21.71
N GLU A 85 -2.80 6.98 21.90
CA GLU A 85 -4.11 7.41 21.36
C GLU A 85 -4.14 7.32 19.85
N LEU A 86 -3.09 7.78 19.18
CA LEU A 86 -2.98 7.70 17.73
C LEU A 86 -3.07 6.25 17.23
N ARG A 87 -2.36 5.32 17.89
CA ARG A 87 -2.44 3.88 17.56
C ARG A 87 -3.86 3.35 17.75
N LEU A 88 -4.51 3.70 18.85
CA LEU A 88 -5.89 3.30 19.13
C LEU A 88 -6.85 3.84 18.07
N ALA A 89 -6.81 5.14 17.79
CA ALA A 89 -7.68 5.81 16.82
C ALA A 89 -7.54 5.22 15.41
N VAL A 90 -6.30 5.10 14.91
CA VAL A 90 -6.00 4.51 13.59
C VAL A 90 -6.40 3.03 13.54
N SER A 91 -6.19 2.27 14.62
CA SER A 91 -6.56 0.85 14.66
C SER A 91 -8.08 0.64 14.69
N ARG A 92 -8.83 1.53 15.35
CA ARG A 92 -10.30 1.54 15.35
C ARG A 92 -10.81 1.86 13.95
N GLU A 93 -10.31 2.92 13.33
CA GLU A 93 -10.69 3.31 11.97
C GLU A 93 -10.44 2.18 10.97
N ARG A 94 -9.29 1.48 11.05
CA ARG A 94 -9.01 0.33 10.16
C ARG A 94 -9.98 -0.84 10.33
N ARG A 95 -10.55 -1.04 11.52
CA ARG A 95 -11.52 -2.11 11.80
C ARG A 95 -12.96 -1.68 11.51
N ALA A 96 -13.34 -0.47 11.91
CA ALA A 96 -14.65 0.13 11.65
C ALA A 96 -14.92 0.29 10.15
N LYS A 97 -13.86 0.47 9.37
CA LYS A 97 -13.91 0.72 7.92
C LYS A 97 -13.81 -0.54 7.07
N ASP A 98 -14.23 -1.71 7.57
CA ASP A 98 -14.72 -2.76 6.68
C ASP A 98 -16.09 -2.32 6.15
N ARG A 99 -16.05 -1.38 5.20
CA ARG A 99 -17.17 -0.59 4.64
C ARG A 99 -18.13 -1.42 3.79
N ARG A 100 -18.26 -2.72 4.06
CA ARG A 100 -19.11 -3.64 3.29
C ARG A 100 -20.38 -4.02 4.05
N PHE A 101 -20.62 -3.41 5.20
CA PHE A 101 -21.91 -3.51 5.87
C PHE A 101 -22.99 -2.90 4.98
N GLY A 102 -23.99 -3.71 4.58
CA GLY A 102 -25.13 -3.27 3.76
C GLY A 102 -24.92 -3.19 2.24
N LYS A 103 -23.74 -3.53 1.69
CA LYS A 103 -23.57 -3.64 0.23
C LYS A 103 -23.88 -5.07 -0.23
N PRO A 104 -24.70 -5.24 -1.30
CA PRO A 104 -24.93 -6.56 -1.88
C PRO A 104 -23.60 -7.19 -2.30
N ASP A 105 -23.45 -8.48 -2.06
CA ASP A 105 -22.22 -9.21 -2.34
C ASP A 105 -22.05 -9.35 -3.86
N GLY A 106 -21.15 -8.57 -4.45
CA GLY A 106 -20.84 -8.65 -5.89
C GLY A 106 -19.99 -9.87 -6.30
N ARG A 107 -19.90 -10.92 -5.48
CA ARG A 107 -19.21 -12.17 -5.85
C ARG A 107 -20.12 -13.01 -6.73
N VAL A 108 -19.57 -13.51 -7.84
CA VAL A 108 -20.24 -14.49 -8.71
C VAL A 108 -20.39 -15.84 -7.99
N PHE A 109 -19.36 -16.25 -7.23
CA PHE A 109 -19.38 -17.49 -6.45
C PHE A 109 -19.54 -17.21 -4.95
N ARG A 110 -20.65 -17.69 -4.39
CA ARG A 110 -21.04 -17.50 -2.98
C ARG A 110 -20.02 -18.06 -1.98
N TYR A 111 -19.24 -19.06 -2.40
CA TYR A 111 -18.28 -19.80 -1.55
C TYR A 111 -16.86 -19.23 -1.57
N GLU A 112 -16.54 -18.26 -2.45
CA GLU A 112 -15.18 -17.75 -2.56
C GLU A 112 -14.84 -16.83 -1.38
N ARG A 113 -13.92 -17.25 -0.49
CA ARG A 113 -13.57 -16.48 0.72
C ARG A 113 -12.80 -15.20 0.39
N ARG A 114 -13.34 -14.05 0.82
CA ARG A 114 -12.63 -12.75 0.77
C ARG A 114 -11.41 -12.77 1.68
N VAL A 115 -10.38 -11.99 1.34
CA VAL A 115 -9.09 -11.92 2.06
C VAL A 115 -9.25 -11.66 3.58
N GLY A 116 -10.29 -10.93 4.01
CA GLY A 116 -10.64 -10.74 5.43
C GLY A 116 -11.27 -11.97 6.10
N GLN A 117 -12.07 -12.76 5.37
CA GLN A 117 -12.68 -14.02 5.84
C GLN A 117 -11.66 -15.17 5.91
N ARG A 118 -10.51 -15.06 5.24
CA ARG A 118 -9.44 -16.08 5.31
C ARG A 118 -8.74 -16.14 6.68
N ARG A 119 -8.95 -15.15 7.55
CA ARG A 119 -8.31 -15.06 8.88
C ARG A 119 -9.19 -15.53 10.03
N HIS A 120 -10.47 -15.82 9.79
CA HIS A 120 -11.26 -16.57 10.75
C HIS A 120 -10.83 -18.03 10.66
N THR A 121 -10.13 -18.49 11.70
CA THR A 121 -9.90 -19.92 11.96
C THR A 121 -11.23 -20.66 11.89
N ARG A 122 -11.24 -21.79 11.19
CA ARG A 122 -12.39 -22.67 11.04
C ARG A 122 -12.79 -23.21 12.42
N GLU A 123 -13.91 -22.74 12.97
CA GLU A 123 -14.73 -23.58 13.87
C GLU A 123 -15.84 -24.31 13.10
N ILE A 124 -16.03 -23.99 11.82
CA ILE A 124 -17.00 -24.68 10.98
C ILE A 124 -16.24 -25.76 10.22
N THR A 125 -16.23 -26.97 10.78
CA THR A 125 -16.16 -28.21 10.00
C THR A 125 -17.25 -28.12 8.95
N ALA A 126 -16.86 -27.96 7.69
CA ALA A 126 -17.79 -28.17 6.60
C ALA A 126 -18.15 -29.66 6.66
N VAL A 127 -19.34 -29.97 7.18
CA VAL A 127 -19.93 -31.29 7.02
C VAL A 127 -20.23 -31.39 5.54
N ILE A 128 -19.43 -32.18 4.83
CA ILE A 128 -19.79 -32.63 3.49
C ILE A 128 -20.90 -33.64 3.74
N GLU A 129 -22.14 -33.30 3.37
CA GLU A 129 -23.21 -34.29 3.37
C GLU A 129 -22.89 -35.29 2.25
N ASP A 130 -22.81 -36.58 2.59
CA ASP A 130 -22.35 -37.67 1.70
C ASP A 130 -23.25 -37.88 0.45
N ASP A 131 -24.37 -37.16 0.34
CA ASP A 131 -25.34 -37.28 -0.74
C ASP A 131 -25.12 -36.27 -1.90
N MET A 132 -24.09 -35.42 -1.83
CA MET A 132 -23.84 -34.41 -2.85
C MET A 132 -23.05 -35.00 -4.04
N ILE A 133 -23.76 -35.49 -5.05
CA ILE A 133 -23.18 -35.97 -6.32
C ILE A 133 -22.84 -34.75 -7.21
N ILE A 134 -21.56 -34.59 -7.55
CA ILE A 134 -21.10 -33.60 -8.54
C ILE A 134 -20.95 -34.33 -9.87
N GLU A 135 -21.89 -34.11 -10.79
CA GLU A 135 -21.77 -34.58 -12.17
C GLU A 135 -20.82 -33.63 -12.93
N VAL A 136 -19.63 -34.12 -13.26
CA VAL A 136 -18.66 -33.41 -14.10
C VAL A 136 -18.87 -33.86 -15.54
N PHE A 137 -19.51 -33.02 -16.35
CA PHE A 137 -19.55 -33.20 -17.79
C PHE A 137 -18.22 -32.76 -18.37
N VAL A 138 -17.41 -33.72 -18.81
CA VAL A 138 -16.24 -33.46 -19.66
C VAL A 138 -16.73 -33.50 -21.09
N GLU A 139 -16.96 -32.32 -21.68
CA GLU A 139 -17.12 -32.21 -23.12
C GLU A 139 -15.71 -32.35 -23.74
N ASP A 140 -15.35 -33.57 -24.13
CA ASP A 140 -14.12 -33.87 -24.88
C ASP A 140 -14.25 -33.40 -26.34
N GLU A 141 -14.46 -32.10 -26.53
CA GLU A 141 -14.16 -31.42 -27.80
C GLU A 141 -12.99 -30.47 -27.56
N SER A 142 -11.79 -31.04 -27.43
CA SER A 142 -10.58 -30.26 -27.68
C SER A 142 -10.40 -30.14 -29.20
N PRO A 143 -10.62 -28.98 -29.84
CA PRO A 143 -9.98 -28.75 -31.13
C PRO A 143 -8.47 -28.79 -30.87
N GLY A 144 -7.76 -29.67 -31.57
CA GLY A 144 -6.32 -29.85 -31.45
C GLY A 144 -5.62 -28.49 -31.51
N LEU A 145 -5.16 -28.00 -30.36
CA LEU A 145 -4.23 -26.89 -30.29
C LEU A 145 -2.85 -27.51 -30.41
N ASP A 146 -2.37 -27.51 -31.65
CA ASP A 146 -1.06 -27.96 -32.05
C ASP A 146 0.01 -27.35 -31.13
N PHE A 147 0.79 -28.23 -30.50
CA PHE A 147 1.76 -27.93 -29.45
C PHE A 147 2.95 -27.05 -29.94
N GLU A 148 2.98 -26.67 -31.22
CA GLU A 148 4.04 -25.90 -31.87
C GLU A 148 4.10 -24.43 -31.43
N GLY A 149 3.05 -23.89 -30.79
CA GLY A 149 3.05 -22.51 -30.30
C GLY A 149 3.88 -22.26 -29.03
N LEU A 150 4.16 -23.30 -28.23
CA LEU A 150 4.84 -23.17 -26.92
C LEU A 150 6.37 -23.12 -27.02
N THR A 151 6.95 -23.63 -28.11
CA THR A 151 8.40 -23.57 -28.37
C THR A 151 8.83 -22.18 -28.87
N SER A 152 7.94 -21.47 -29.57
CA SER A 152 8.23 -20.13 -30.13
C SER A 152 8.48 -19.06 -29.05
N ILE A 153 7.80 -19.15 -27.90
CA ILE A 153 8.01 -18.24 -26.75
C ILE A 153 9.42 -18.44 -26.15
N ARG A 154 9.94 -19.68 -26.18
CA ARG A 154 11.25 -20.01 -25.62
C ARG A 154 12.39 -19.44 -26.48
N GLU A 155 12.20 -19.39 -27.80
CA GLU A 155 13.15 -18.79 -28.74
C GLU A 155 13.17 -17.25 -28.65
N MET A 156 12.01 -16.60 -28.50
CA MET A 156 11.93 -15.14 -28.32
C MET A 156 12.66 -14.64 -27.06
N VAL A 157 12.64 -15.40 -25.96
CA VAL A 157 13.33 -15.02 -24.71
C VAL A 157 14.86 -15.15 -24.84
N SER A 158 15.37 -15.98 -25.75
CA SER A 158 16.82 -16.16 -25.95
C SER A 158 17.49 -14.93 -26.60
N HIS A 159 16.76 -14.17 -27.40
CA HIS A 159 17.27 -12.99 -28.09
C HIS A 159 17.24 -11.69 -27.25
N LEU A 160 16.60 -11.70 -26.08
CA LEU A 160 16.41 -10.50 -25.24
C LEU A 160 17.44 -10.38 -24.10
N ARG A 161 18.50 -11.19 -24.06
CA ARG A 161 19.59 -11.03 -23.08
C ARG A 161 20.88 -10.52 -23.76
N PRO A 162 21.16 -9.22 -23.76
CA PRO A 162 22.54 -8.76 -23.76
C PRO A 162 23.16 -9.07 -22.38
N VAL A 163 24.12 -9.97 -22.39
CA VAL A 163 25.05 -10.25 -21.29
C VAL A 163 26.01 -9.07 -21.20
N GLU A 164 25.82 -8.18 -20.22
CA GLU A 164 26.88 -7.33 -19.71
C GLU A 164 27.17 -7.71 -18.26
N LEU A 165 27.78 -8.88 -18.07
CA LEU A 165 28.59 -9.16 -16.89
C LEU A 165 29.96 -8.54 -17.15
N ARG A 166 30.08 -7.23 -16.92
CA ARG A 166 31.40 -6.61 -16.75
C ARG A 166 31.96 -7.07 -15.41
N SER A 167 32.89 -8.00 -15.50
CA SER A 167 33.88 -8.34 -14.49
C SER A 167 34.54 -7.07 -13.94
N LEU A 168 34.28 -6.76 -12.67
CA LEU A 168 35.16 -5.91 -11.87
C LEU A 168 35.88 -6.82 -10.89
N ASP A 169 36.98 -7.41 -11.35
CA ASP A 169 38.05 -7.85 -10.46
C ASP A 169 39.38 -7.28 -10.98
N ALA A 170 40.13 -6.81 -9.99
CA ALA A 170 41.37 -6.02 -9.95
C ALA A 170 42.55 -6.58 -10.77
N PRO A 171 43.67 -5.83 -10.90
CA PRO A 171 44.57 -5.60 -9.76
C PRO A 171 44.57 -4.19 -9.18
#